data_AF-A0A969C4M5-F1
#
_entry.id   AF-A0A969C4M5-F1
#
_cell.length_a   1.000
_cell.length_b   1.000
_cell.length_c   1.000
_cell.angle_alpha   90.00
_cell.angle_beta   90.00
_cell.angle_gamma   90.00
#
_symmetry.space_group_name_H-M   'P 1'
#
loop_
_entity.id
_entity.type
_entity.pdbx_description
1 polymer ?
#
loop_
_entity_poly.entity_id
_entity_poly.type
_entity_poly.pdbx_seq_one_letter_code
_entity_poly.pdbx_strand_id
1 'polypeptide(L)'
;MADEVFDRVCRKLKDIAPNYEGKKELYFYGVARKIHLEAQNKAKTTELDIDHLAIKNNVDEELNIHYQCLEKCLQKLSAEDRNLVIGYYQHEKSAKIDYRKEIAERLEITIDNLRIKIFRLRNDLKKCVLHCVKAI
;
A
#
# COMPACT_ATOMS: atom_id res chain seq x y z
N MET A 1 -16.49 -1.56 3.89
CA MET A 1 -15.85 -0.24 4.15
C MET A 1 -15.67 0.57 2.87
N ALA A 2 -15.15 0.00 1.77
CA ALA A 2 -15.00 0.75 0.52
C ALA A 2 -16.34 1.30 -0.03
N ASP A 3 -17.39 0.49 -0.05
CA ASP A 3 -18.71 0.90 -0.57
C ASP A 3 -19.30 2.08 0.20
N GLU A 4 -19.18 2.07 1.53
CA GLU A 4 -19.66 3.17 2.38
C GLU A 4 -18.89 4.48 2.12
N VAL A 5 -17.59 4.40 1.83
CA VAL A 5 -16.80 5.57 1.43
C VAL A 5 -17.35 6.12 0.11
N PHE A 6 -17.56 5.26 -0.88
CA PHE A 6 -18.08 5.67 -2.18
C PHE A 6 -19.48 6.30 -2.06
N ASP A 7 -20.40 5.69 -1.31
CA ASP A 7 -21.73 6.22 -1.08
C ASP A 7 -21.72 7.61 -0.44
N ARG A 8 -20.90 7.81 0.59
CA ARG A 8 -20.79 9.12 1.26
C ARG A 8 -20.16 10.19 0.38
N VAL A 9 -19.17 9.82 -0.43
CA VAL A 9 -18.57 10.74 -1.41
C VAL A 9 -19.57 11.09 -2.50
N CYS A 10 -20.28 10.11 -3.07
CA CYS A 10 -21.31 10.31 -4.09
C CYS A 10 -22.41 11.29 -3.63
N ARG A 11 -22.85 11.18 -2.37
CA ARG A 11 -23.83 12.12 -1.80
C ARG A 11 -23.34 13.56 -1.74
N LYS A 12 -22.05 13.78 -1.50
CA LYS A 12 -21.43 15.11 -1.42
C LYS A 12 -20.82 15.59 -2.73
N LEU A 13 -20.81 14.75 -3.75
CA LEU A 13 -20.10 15.01 -5.00
C LEU A 13 -20.67 16.24 -5.70
N LYS A 14 -22.00 16.42 -5.70
CA LYS A 14 -22.65 17.59 -6.32
C LYS A 14 -22.22 18.92 -5.70
N ASP A 15 -21.99 18.93 -4.39
CA ASP A 15 -21.67 20.15 -3.65
C ASP A 15 -20.17 20.47 -3.69
N ILE A 16 -19.33 19.43 -3.74
CA ILE A 16 -17.89 19.55 -3.54
C ILE A 16 -17.13 19.52 -4.87
N ALA A 17 -17.59 18.75 -5.87
CA ALA A 17 -16.91 18.64 -7.16
C ALA A 17 -16.67 19.97 -7.88
N PRO A 18 -17.55 20.99 -7.82
CA PRO A 18 -17.32 22.26 -8.50
C PRO A 18 -16.12 23.07 -7.96
N ASN A 19 -15.83 22.95 -6.66
CA ASN A 19 -14.88 23.80 -5.95
C ASN A 19 -13.73 23.03 -5.27
N TYR A 20 -13.60 21.72 -5.55
CA TYR A 20 -12.59 20.90 -4.90
C TYR A 20 -11.23 21.07 -5.57
N GLU A 21 -10.30 21.71 -4.88
CA GLU A 21 -8.91 21.81 -5.27
C GLU A 21 -8.06 20.77 -4.53
N GLY A 22 -7.50 19.82 -5.27
CA GLY A 22 -6.58 18.82 -4.73
C GLY A 22 -6.70 17.45 -5.38
N LYS A 23 -5.93 16.49 -4.84
CA LYS A 23 -5.98 15.09 -5.25
C LYS A 23 -7.27 14.45 -4.73
N LYS A 24 -8.05 13.85 -5.63
CA LYS A 24 -9.36 13.24 -5.29
C LYS A 24 -9.18 12.10 -4.30
N GLU A 25 -8.10 11.33 -4.46
CA GLU A 25 -7.74 10.19 -3.61
C GLU A 25 -7.61 10.60 -2.13
N LEU A 26 -7.11 11.80 -1.84
CA LEU A 26 -7.00 12.33 -0.48
C LEU A 26 -8.36 12.64 0.14
N TYR A 27 -9.34 13.05 -0.66
CA TYR A 27 -10.72 13.25 -0.20
C TYR A 27 -11.36 11.92 0.22
N PHE A 28 -11.26 10.90 -0.65
CA PHE A 28 -11.72 9.54 -0.35
C PHE A 28 -11.06 9.01 0.93
N TYR A 29 -9.75 9.22 1.09
CA TYR A 29 -9.03 8.84 2.30
C TYR A 29 -9.53 9.58 3.55
N GLY A 30 -9.80 10.88 3.43
CA GLY A 30 -10.36 11.69 4.51
C GLY A 30 -11.75 11.20 4.95
N VAL A 31 -12.60 10.82 4.00
CA VAL A 31 -13.92 10.23 4.27
C VAL A 31 -13.77 8.86 4.94
N ALA A 32 -12.88 8.01 4.44
CA ALA A 32 -12.58 6.71 5.06
C ALA A 32 -12.10 6.85 6.51
N ARG A 33 -11.24 7.83 6.79
CA ARG A 33 -10.79 8.14 8.15
C ARG A 33 -11.95 8.56 9.07
N LYS A 34 -12.90 9.36 8.57
CA LYS A 34 -14.07 9.79 9.35
C LYS A 34 -15.03 8.63 9.64
N ILE A 35 -15.32 7.79 8.64
CA ILE A 35 -16.11 6.56 8.82
C ILE A 35 -15.45 5.66 9.87
N HIS A 36 -14.13 5.49 9.80
CA HIS A 36 -13.40 4.68 10.77
C HIS A 36 -13.50 5.22 12.20
N LEU A 37 -13.38 6.55 12.39
CA LEU A 37 -13.54 7.20 13.69
C LEU A 37 -14.99 7.09 14.21
N GLU A 38 -15.99 7.19 13.33
CA GLU A 38 -17.39 6.95 13.68
C GLU A 38 -17.60 5.52 14.15
N ALA A 39 -17.05 4.53 13.43
CA ALA A 39 -17.12 3.12 13.81
C ALA A 39 -16.45 2.86 15.16
N GLN A 40 -15.28 3.45 15.42
CA GLN A 40 -14.60 3.35 16.72
C GLN A 40 -15.40 3.99 17.85
N ASN A 41 -16.00 5.15 17.62
CA ASN A 41 -16.83 5.83 18.62
C ASN A 41 -18.12 5.04 18.90
N LYS A 42 -18.70 4.41 17.88
CA LYS A 42 -19.87 3.54 18.01
C LYS A 42 -19.53 2.24 18.76
N ALA A 43 -18.37 1.64 18.48
CA ALA A 43 -17.85 0.45 19.16
C ALA A 43 -17.45 0.70 20.63
N LYS A 44 -17.16 1.94 21.03
CA LYS A 44 -16.96 2.28 22.46
C LYS A 44 -18.26 2.26 23.28
N THR A 45 -19.41 2.37 22.63
CA THR A 45 -20.74 2.34 23.26
C THR A 45 -21.45 0.99 23.17
N THR A 46 -20.96 0.07 22.34
CA THR A 46 -21.54 -1.28 22.19
C THR A 46 -20.65 -2.28 22.92
N GLU A 47 -21.25 -3.15 23.74
CA GLU A 47 -20.56 -4.27 24.40
C GLU A 47 -19.71 -5.05 23.39
N LEU A 48 -18.52 -5.48 23.83
CA LEU A 48 -17.49 -6.13 23.02
C LEU A 48 -18.05 -7.35 22.28
N ASP A 49 -18.30 -7.17 20.98
CA ASP A 49 -18.73 -8.23 20.09
C ASP A 49 -17.53 -9.11 19.71
N ILE A 50 -17.52 -10.33 20.23
CA ILE A 50 -16.42 -11.30 20.16
C ILE A 50 -16.14 -11.71 18.70
N ASP A 51 -17.17 -11.71 17.84
CA ASP A 51 -17.02 -12.06 16.42
C ASP A 51 -16.22 -11.02 15.63
N HIS A 52 -16.33 -9.73 15.98
CA HIS A 52 -15.56 -8.66 15.35
C HIS A 52 -14.06 -8.72 15.71
N LEU A 53 -13.71 -9.23 16.89
CA LEU A 53 -12.31 -9.45 17.30
C LEU A 53 -11.67 -10.57 16.49
N ALA A 54 -12.40 -11.66 16.21
CA ALA A 54 -11.90 -12.79 15.42
C ALA A 54 -11.59 -12.39 13.96
N ILE A 55 -12.41 -11.53 13.35
CA ILE A 55 -12.17 -11.03 11.98
C ILE A 55 -10.96 -10.09 11.94
N LYS A 56 -10.82 -9.20 12.93
CA LYS A 56 -9.66 -8.31 13.01
C LYS A 56 -8.36 -9.09 13.19
N ASN A 57 -8.36 -10.09 14.07
CA ASN A 57 -7.20 -10.97 14.27
C ASN A 57 -6.82 -11.71 12.98
N ASN A 58 -7.79 -12.23 12.21
CA ASN A 58 -7.52 -12.88 10.92
C ASN A 58 -6.91 -11.93 9.88
N VAL A 59 -7.41 -10.69 9.77
CA VAL A 59 -6.85 -9.71 8.82
C VAL A 59 -5.44 -9.28 9.24
N ASP A 60 -5.21 -9.07 10.53
CA ASP A 60 -3.89 -8.72 11.07
C ASP A 60 -2.91 -9.91 10.93
N GLU A 61 -3.37 -11.15 11.10
CA GLU A 61 -2.58 -12.37 10.87
C GLU A 61 -2.24 -12.58 9.39
N GLU A 62 -3.19 -12.39 8.47
CA GLU A 62 -2.95 -12.51 7.03
C GLU A 62 -1.94 -11.45 6.54
N LEU A 63 -2.08 -10.19 6.98
CA LEU A 63 -1.10 -9.13 6.73
C LEU A 63 0.28 -9.48 7.31
N ASN A 64 0.33 -10.08 8.49
CA ASN A 64 1.57 -10.48 9.13
C ASN A 64 2.27 -11.61 8.35
N ILE A 65 1.53 -12.62 7.89
CA ILE A 65 2.06 -13.70 7.05
C ILE A 65 2.62 -13.14 5.73
N HIS A 66 1.90 -12.24 5.07
CA HIS A 66 2.38 -11.59 3.85
C HIS A 66 3.66 -10.78 4.09
N TYR A 67 3.74 -10.05 5.21
CA TYR A 67 4.93 -9.28 5.58
C TYR A 67 6.13 -10.17 5.87
N GLN A 68 5.97 -11.22 6.67
CA GLN A 68 7.01 -12.20 6.96
C GLN A 68 7.53 -12.87 5.68
N CYS A 69 6.62 -13.25 4.78
CA CYS A 69 7.00 -13.81 3.50
C CYS A 69 7.75 -12.80 2.61
N LEU A 70 7.34 -11.53 2.64
CA LEU A 70 8.06 -10.47 1.93
C LEU A 70 9.49 -10.31 2.47
N GLU A 71 9.69 -10.27 3.79
CA GLU A 71 11.03 -10.19 4.38
C GLU A 71 11.90 -11.37 3.97
N LYS A 72 11.39 -12.61 4.09
CA LYS A 72 12.10 -13.82 3.65
C LYS A 72 12.46 -13.77 2.17
N CYS A 73 11.56 -13.27 1.32
CA CYS A 73 11.79 -13.16 -0.11
C CYS A 73 12.79 -12.05 -0.47
N LEU A 74 12.80 -10.93 0.25
CA LEU A 74 13.80 -9.88 0.09
C LEU A 74 15.21 -10.38 0.47
N GLN A 75 15.33 -11.27 1.45
CA GLN A 75 16.61 -11.88 1.83
C GLN A 75 17.18 -12.84 0.77
N LYS A 76 16.36 -13.33 -0.16
CA LYS A 76 16.81 -14.18 -1.29
C LYS A 76 17.39 -13.37 -2.46
N LEU A 77 17.13 -12.06 -2.50
CA LEU A 77 17.74 -11.18 -3.48
C LEU A 77 19.20 -10.88 -3.12
N SER A 78 19.99 -10.52 -4.13
CA SER A 78 21.30 -9.92 -3.90
C SER A 78 21.15 -8.64 -3.06
N ALA A 79 22.19 -8.28 -2.29
CA ALA A 79 22.16 -7.04 -1.51
C ALA A 79 21.92 -5.81 -2.39
N GLU A 80 22.48 -5.80 -3.60
CA GLU A 80 22.29 -4.75 -4.59
C GLU A 80 20.85 -4.67 -5.08
N ASP A 81 20.25 -5.78 -5.48
CA ASP A 81 18.88 -5.79 -6.00
C ASP A 81 17.84 -5.52 -4.91
N ARG A 82 18.11 -5.98 -3.68
CA ARG A 82 17.30 -5.65 -2.50
C ARG A 82 17.32 -4.15 -2.22
N ASN A 83 18.51 -3.55 -2.18
CA ASN A 83 18.64 -2.11 -1.95
C ASN A 83 18.01 -1.30 -3.10
N LEU A 84 18.16 -1.77 -4.33
CA LEU A 84 17.58 -1.14 -5.51
C LEU A 84 16.05 -1.13 -5.46
N VAL A 85 15.42 -2.27 -5.15
CA VAL A 85 13.96 -2.37 -5.12
C VAL A 85 13.38 -1.57 -3.96
N ILE A 86 14.01 -1.60 -2.77
CA ILE A 86 13.57 -0.82 -1.61
C ILE A 86 13.67 0.67 -1.91
N GLY A 87 14.83 1.14 -2.37
CA GLY A 87 15.04 2.55 -2.72
C GLY A 87 14.03 3.03 -3.77
N TYR A 88 13.73 2.21 -4.77
CA TYR A 88 12.78 2.59 -5.83
C TYR A 88 11.35 2.90 -5.31
N TYR A 89 10.94 2.32 -4.19
CA TYR A 89 9.62 2.54 -3.57
C TYR A 89 9.63 3.48 -2.36
N GLN A 90 10.80 3.87 -1.83
CA GLN A 90 10.93 4.62 -0.58
C GLN A 90 10.45 6.09 -0.66
N HIS A 91 10.41 6.70 -1.85
CA HIS A 91 10.10 8.12 -2.01
C HIS A 91 8.71 8.40 -2.65
N GLU A 92 8.07 9.48 -2.20
CA GLU A 92 6.80 9.98 -2.73
C GLU A 92 6.96 11.20 -3.65
N LYS A 93 5.97 11.43 -4.54
CA LYS A 93 5.82 12.63 -5.37
C LYS A 93 7.08 12.96 -6.21
N SER A 94 7.54 14.21 -6.21
CA SER A 94 8.67 14.72 -7.01
C SER A 94 10.00 14.09 -6.60
N ALA A 95 10.23 13.85 -5.31
CA ALA A 95 11.43 13.18 -4.81
C ALA A 95 11.63 11.79 -5.44
N LYS A 96 10.55 11.13 -5.87
CA LYS A 96 10.63 9.85 -6.58
C LYS A 96 11.21 9.97 -7.99
N ILE A 97 10.98 11.08 -8.68
CA ILE A 97 11.47 11.28 -10.06
C ILE A 97 12.96 11.55 -10.02
N ASP A 98 13.40 12.46 -9.15
CA ASP A 98 14.80 12.83 -9.02
C ASP A 98 15.64 11.66 -8.52
N TYR A 99 15.15 10.92 -7.52
CA TYR A 99 15.83 9.73 -7.02
C TYR A 99 15.94 8.60 -8.05
N ARG A 100 14.95 8.44 -8.94
CA ARG A 100 15.05 7.46 -10.05
C ARG A 100 16.09 7.87 -11.08
N LYS A 101 16.28 9.17 -11.33
CA LYS A 101 17.36 9.67 -12.19
C LYS A 101 18.71 9.39 -11.54
N GLU A 102 18.86 9.70 -10.26
CA GLU A 102 20.09 9.45 -9.49
C GLU A 102 20.48 7.96 -9.49
N ILE A 103 19.52 7.05 -9.25
CA ILE A 103 19.77 5.61 -9.34
C ILE A 103 20.22 5.20 -10.74
N ALA A 104 19.56 5.72 -11.77
CA ALA A 104 19.86 5.37 -13.16
C ALA A 104 21.27 5.86 -13.55
N GLU A 105 21.63 7.08 -13.15
CA GLU A 105 22.98 7.64 -13.33
C GLU A 105 24.05 6.84 -12.59
N ARG A 106 23.83 6.50 -11.31
CA ARG A 106 24.78 5.70 -10.52
C ARG A 106 25.01 4.31 -11.09
N LEU A 107 24.00 3.73 -11.74
CA LEU A 107 24.09 2.43 -12.38
C LEU A 107 24.51 2.50 -13.86
N GLU A 108 24.75 3.70 -14.39
CA GLU A 108 25.07 3.96 -15.80
C GLU A 108 24.04 3.34 -16.77
N ILE A 109 22.76 3.37 -16.40
CA ILE A 109 21.66 2.84 -17.21
C ILE A 109 20.63 3.92 -17.53
N THR A 110 19.83 3.68 -18.56
CA THR A 110 18.67 4.53 -18.85
C THR A 110 17.57 4.32 -17.80
N ILE A 111 16.72 5.34 -17.62
CA ILE A 111 15.54 5.25 -16.74
C ILE A 111 14.61 4.09 -17.18
N ASP A 112 14.51 3.83 -18.48
CA ASP A 112 13.69 2.73 -18.99
C ASP A 112 14.30 1.36 -18.67
N ASN A 113 15.63 1.22 -18.73
CA ASN A 113 16.31 0.01 -18.24
C ASN A 113 16.10 -0.17 -16.74
N LEU A 114 16.14 0.91 -15.95
CA LEU A 114 15.83 0.86 -14.52
C LEU A 114 14.40 0.36 -14.29
N ARG A 115 13.41 0.85 -15.04
CA ARG A 115 12.01 0.40 -14.95
C ARG A 115 11.87 -1.09 -15.27
N ILE A 116 12.53 -1.58 -16.33
CA ILE A 116 12.53 -2.99 -16.70
C ILE A 116 13.16 -3.85 -15.60
N LYS A 117 14.31 -3.42 -15.05
CA LYS A 117 14.99 -4.12 -13.95
C LYS A 117 14.08 -4.23 -12.72
N ILE A 118 13.44 -3.14 -12.32
CA ILE A 118 12.49 -3.13 -11.20
C ILE A 118 11.26 -4.01 -11.47
N PHE A 119 10.73 -3.99 -12.69
CA PHE A 119 9.60 -4.84 -13.06
C PHE A 119 9.93 -6.33 -12.89
N ARG A 120 11.12 -6.76 -13.33
CA ARG A 120 11.61 -8.13 -13.14
C ARG A 120 11.73 -8.49 -11.66
N LEU A 121 12.44 -7.66 -10.88
CA LEU A 121 12.60 -7.85 -9.43
C LEU A 121 11.24 -7.94 -8.70
N ARG A 122 10.28 -7.09 -9.08
CA ARG A 122 8.93 -7.13 -8.52
C ARG A 122 8.21 -8.42 -8.87
N ASN A 123 8.33 -8.91 -10.10
CA ASN A 123 7.72 -10.17 -10.51
C ASN A 123 8.32 -11.36 -9.75
N ASP A 124 9.63 -11.35 -9.53
CA ASP A 124 10.33 -12.41 -8.80
C ASP A 124 9.94 -12.40 -7.31
N LEU A 125 9.89 -11.22 -6.68
CA LEU A 125 9.36 -11.06 -5.33
C LEU A 125 7.90 -11.53 -5.23
N LYS A 126 7.06 -11.14 -6.18
CA LYS A 126 5.65 -11.57 -6.21
C LYS A 126 5.54 -13.10 -6.26
N LYS A 127 6.28 -13.76 -7.14
CA LYS A 127 6.29 -15.23 -7.24
C LYS A 127 6.76 -15.86 -5.93
N CYS A 128 7.84 -15.33 -5.36
CA CYS A 128 8.38 -15.83 -4.09
C CYS A 128 7.38 -15.70 -2.94
N VAL A 129 6.75 -14.53 -2.78
CA VAL A 129 5.77 -14.28 -1.71
C VAL A 129 4.54 -15.18 -1.90
N LEU A 130 4.00 -15.29 -3.12
CA LEU A 130 2.87 -16.17 -3.40
C LEU A 130 3.18 -17.64 -3.12
N HIS A 131 4.42 -18.09 -3.34
CA HIS A 131 4.83 -19.44 -2.99
C HIS A 131 5.01 -19.62 -1.47
N CYS A 132 5.62 -18.64 -0.80
CA CYS A 132 5.83 -18.66 0.65
C CYS A 132 4.50 -18.70 1.42
N VAL A 133 3.54 -17.85 1.06
CA VAL A 133 2.23 -17.78 1.73
C VAL A 133 1.45 -19.08 1.56
N LYS A 134 1.60 -19.78 0.42
CA LYS A 134 0.97 -21.09 0.19
C LYS A 134 1.65 -22.25 0.92
N ALA A 135 2.86 -22.04 1.42
CA ALA A 135 3.65 -23.06 2.11
C ALA A 135 3.59 -22.93 3.64
N ILE A 136 2.82 -21.95 4.14
CA ILE A 136 2.48 -21.73 5.56
C ILE A 136 1.06 -22.25 5.76
#